data_AF-A0A2S7PMG4-F1
#
_entry.id   AF-A0A2S7PMG4-F1
#
_cell.length_a   1.000
_cell.length_b   1.000
_cell.length_c   1.000
_cell.angle_alpha   90.00
_cell.angle_beta   90.00
_cell.angle_gamma   90.00
#
_symmetry.space_group_name_H-M   'P 1'
#
loop_
_entity.id
_entity.type
_entity.pdbx_description
1 polymer ?
#
loop_
_entity_poly.entity_id
_entity_poly.type
_entity_poly.pdbx_seq_one_letter_code
_entity_poly.pdbx_strand_id
1 'polypeptide(L)'
;MGRGMCKNLVEKGQLEKPLIIFNRTTKRAEELSSALPSGKSTVSSSIADLVAKSDIIFTCVGDDAAINETIDAALKDGPSGKLFVDCSTVHPDTTTALEKKVVAAGSEFVACPVFGAPAMADSGMLVCVLAGPKESVEKVKPYTKGVIGRANIDFVDLARKDARHAMALAEAAGTRLKDVEVADAHLAQVKEHKGAAGDIAAIYGAVRKEAGLKFEN
;
A
#
# COMPACT_ATOMS: atom_id res chain seq x y z
N MET A 1 4.47 4.94 -14.52
CA MET A 1 3.63 4.76 -13.32
C MET A 1 3.41 6.08 -12.58
N GLY A 2 4.43 6.63 -11.89
CA GLY A 2 4.27 7.83 -11.04
C GLY A 2 3.57 9.05 -11.66
N ARG A 3 3.82 9.38 -12.94
CA ARG A 3 3.13 10.50 -13.64
C ARG A 3 1.61 10.33 -13.65
N GLY A 4 1.12 9.16 -14.06
CA GLY A 4 -0.31 8.85 -14.09
C GLY A 4 -0.92 8.82 -12.68
N MET A 5 -0.19 8.32 -11.68
CA MET A 5 -0.63 8.36 -10.28
C MET A 5 -0.77 9.80 -9.78
N CYS A 6 0.21 10.67 -10.01
CA CYS A 6 0.16 12.08 -9.60
C CYS A 6 -1.04 12.80 -10.22
N LYS A 7 -1.30 12.57 -11.51
CA LYS A 7 -2.48 13.11 -12.20
C LYS A 7 -3.77 12.68 -11.50
N ASN A 8 -3.93 11.38 -11.24
CA ASN A 8 -5.14 10.86 -10.62
C ASN A 8 -5.29 11.32 -9.15
N LEU A 9 -4.20 11.46 -8.39
CA LEU A 9 -4.24 12.04 -7.05
C LEU A 9 -4.75 13.48 -7.08
N VAL A 10 -4.27 14.29 -8.02
CA VAL A 10 -4.72 15.68 -8.18
C VAL A 10 -6.19 15.77 -8.62
N GLU A 11 -6.61 14.95 -9.57
CA GLU A 11 -7.96 15.01 -10.15
C GLU A 11 -9.03 14.36 -9.27
N LYS A 12 -8.69 13.25 -8.59
CA LYS A 12 -9.66 12.37 -7.91
C LYS A 12 -9.39 12.19 -6.42
N GLY A 13 -8.18 12.49 -5.95
CA GLY A 13 -7.74 12.23 -4.58
C GLY A 13 -8.21 13.22 -3.52
N GLN A 14 -8.95 14.27 -3.91
CA GLN A 14 -9.56 15.27 -3.00
C GLN A 14 -8.55 15.87 -2.00
N LEU A 15 -7.37 16.23 -2.49
CA LEU A 15 -6.30 16.76 -1.66
C LEU A 15 -6.65 18.14 -1.08
N GLU A 16 -6.44 18.33 0.22
CA GLU A 16 -6.61 19.63 0.90
C GLU A 16 -5.53 20.65 0.51
N LYS A 17 -4.31 20.14 0.25
CA LYS A 17 -3.13 20.92 -0.13
C LYS A 17 -2.65 20.50 -1.53
N PRO A 18 -1.94 21.37 -2.26
CA PRO A 18 -1.34 21.00 -3.54
C PRO A 18 -0.43 19.77 -3.41
N LEU A 19 -0.46 18.88 -4.40
CA LEU A 19 0.45 17.74 -4.45
C LEU A 19 1.90 18.25 -4.59
N ILE A 20 2.80 17.81 -3.71
CA ILE A 20 4.23 18.12 -3.81
C ILE A 20 4.90 17.02 -4.63
N ILE A 21 5.53 17.39 -5.73
CA ILE A 21 6.15 16.48 -6.68
C ILE A 21 7.66 16.63 -6.58
N PHE A 22 8.36 15.50 -6.47
CA PHE A 22 9.80 15.43 -6.62
C PHE A 22 10.14 14.38 -7.68
N ASN A 23 11.18 14.66 -8.47
CA ASN A 23 11.80 13.67 -9.33
C ASN A 23 13.29 14.01 -9.47
N ARG A 24 14.16 12.99 -9.47
CA ARG A 24 15.62 13.16 -9.62
C ARG A 24 16.01 14.05 -10.80
N THR A 25 15.26 13.98 -11.90
CA THR A 25 15.37 14.92 -13.02
C THR A 25 14.29 16.00 -12.87
N THR A 26 14.68 17.20 -12.43
CA THR A 26 13.78 18.32 -12.12
C THR A 26 12.83 18.66 -13.26
N LYS A 27 13.35 18.74 -14.50
CA LYS A 27 12.55 19.03 -15.70
C LYS A 27 11.32 18.13 -15.85
N ARG A 28 11.42 16.84 -15.48
CA ARG A 28 10.28 15.91 -15.56
C ARG A 28 9.18 16.23 -14.54
N ALA A 29 9.56 16.72 -13.36
CA ALA A 29 8.61 17.16 -12.34
C ALA A 29 7.93 18.48 -12.75
N GLU A 30 8.70 19.43 -13.29
CA GLU A 30 8.20 20.71 -13.80
C GLU A 30 7.22 20.54 -14.97
N GLU A 31 7.57 19.70 -15.94
CA GLU A 31 6.68 19.34 -17.06
C GLU A 31 5.37 18.70 -16.57
N LEU A 32 5.46 17.79 -15.58
CA LEU A 32 4.27 17.18 -15.01
C LEU A 32 3.41 18.20 -14.27
N SER A 33 4.01 19.01 -13.39
CA SER A 33 3.30 20.03 -12.61
C SER A 33 2.61 21.05 -13.51
N SER A 34 3.27 21.46 -14.60
CA SER A 34 2.70 22.39 -15.60
C SER A 34 1.52 21.80 -16.39
N ALA A 35 1.47 20.48 -16.54
CA ALA A 35 0.37 19.79 -17.22
C ALA A 35 -0.84 19.52 -16.30
N LEU A 36 -0.69 19.69 -14.99
CA LEU A 36 -1.74 19.52 -14.00
C LEU A 36 -2.52 20.83 -13.80
N PRO A 37 -3.77 20.78 -13.29
CA PRO A 37 -4.54 21.99 -13.00
C PRO A 37 -3.75 22.99 -12.14
N SER A 38 -3.80 24.27 -12.52
CA SER A 38 -3.05 25.34 -11.85
C SER A 38 -3.35 25.39 -10.35
N GLY A 39 -2.30 25.57 -9.54
CA GLY A 39 -2.41 25.61 -8.08
C GLY A 39 -2.68 24.26 -7.40
N LYS A 40 -2.82 23.14 -8.14
CA LYS A 40 -3.03 21.81 -7.56
C LYS A 40 -1.76 20.99 -7.35
N SER A 41 -0.62 21.46 -7.86
CA SER A 41 0.68 20.83 -7.61
C SER A 41 1.79 21.86 -7.45
N THR A 42 2.88 21.45 -6.79
CA THR A 42 4.12 22.20 -6.66
C THR A 42 5.30 21.25 -6.84
N VAL A 43 6.45 21.77 -7.29
CA VAL A 43 7.68 20.98 -7.43
C VAL A 43 8.60 21.30 -6.26
N SER A 44 9.05 20.27 -5.55
CA SER A 44 10.08 20.43 -4.52
C SER A 44 11.47 20.23 -5.12
N SER A 45 12.45 20.98 -4.61
CA SER A 45 13.85 20.91 -5.03
C SER A 45 14.62 19.77 -4.37
N SER A 46 14.09 19.15 -3.31
CA SER A 46 14.75 18.05 -2.61
C SER A 46 13.74 17.12 -1.91
N ILE A 47 14.16 15.88 -1.65
CA ILE A 47 13.34 14.91 -0.91
C ILE A 47 13.07 15.41 0.53
N ALA A 48 14.08 15.97 1.20
CA ALA A 48 13.95 16.50 2.56
C ALA A 48 12.87 17.59 2.67
N ASP A 49 12.87 18.55 1.75
CA ASP A 49 11.86 19.62 1.71
C ASP A 49 10.44 19.06 1.46
N LEU A 50 10.30 18.08 0.57
CA LEU A 50 9.02 17.40 0.33
C LEU A 50 8.52 16.70 1.60
N VAL A 51 9.37 15.94 2.27
CA VAL A 51 9.03 15.17 3.48
C VAL A 51 8.62 16.10 4.62
N ALA A 52 9.34 17.21 4.83
CA ALA A 52 9.01 18.19 5.87
C ALA A 52 7.60 18.78 5.70
N LYS A 53 7.13 18.93 4.46
CA LYS A 53 5.84 19.55 4.10
C LYS A 53 4.70 18.54 3.86
N SER A 54 4.98 17.24 3.95
CA SER A 54 4.02 16.17 3.64
C SER A 54 3.69 15.36 4.89
N ASP A 55 2.47 14.82 4.95
CA ASP A 55 2.05 13.89 6.00
C ASP A 55 2.09 12.44 5.50
N ILE A 56 1.73 12.23 4.22
CA ILE A 56 1.76 10.95 3.52
C ILE A 56 2.65 11.10 2.28
N ILE A 57 3.65 10.24 2.13
CA ILE A 57 4.67 10.30 1.09
C ILE A 57 4.58 9.05 0.23
N PHE A 58 4.26 9.20 -1.05
CA PHE A 58 4.26 8.10 -2.02
C PHE A 58 5.58 8.04 -2.79
N THR A 59 6.19 6.85 -2.87
CA THR A 59 7.33 6.59 -3.76
C THR A 59 6.93 5.65 -4.90
N CYS A 60 7.49 5.87 -6.09
CA CYS A 60 7.27 5.00 -7.24
C CYS A 60 8.51 5.10 -8.15
N VAL A 61 9.55 4.35 -7.80
CA VAL A 61 10.87 4.39 -8.44
C VAL A 61 11.20 3.07 -9.14
N GLY A 62 12.31 3.04 -9.86
CA GLY A 62 12.59 1.99 -10.86
C GLY A 62 13.10 0.67 -10.30
N ASP A 63 13.82 0.70 -9.18
CA ASP A 63 14.56 -0.45 -8.66
C ASP A 63 14.89 -0.31 -7.16
N ASP A 64 15.44 -1.38 -6.59
CA ASP A 64 15.85 -1.50 -5.19
C ASP A 64 16.89 -0.44 -4.78
N ALA A 65 17.83 -0.09 -5.66
CA ALA A 65 18.85 0.91 -5.35
C ALA A 65 18.24 2.31 -5.25
N ALA A 66 17.37 2.65 -6.20
CA ALA A 66 16.68 3.94 -6.23
C ALA A 66 15.77 4.14 -5.02
N ILE A 67 15.07 3.10 -4.55
CA ILE A 67 14.20 3.24 -3.37
C ILE A 67 15.01 3.38 -2.08
N ASN A 68 16.12 2.64 -1.95
CA ASN A 68 17.01 2.79 -0.80
C ASN A 68 17.60 4.20 -0.74
N GLU A 69 18.12 4.72 -1.85
CA GLU A 69 18.63 6.10 -1.92
C GLU A 69 17.53 7.13 -1.58
N THR A 70 16.31 6.92 -2.10
CA THR A 70 15.17 7.81 -1.85
C THR A 70 14.77 7.83 -0.38
N ILE A 71 14.67 6.66 0.26
CA ILE A 71 14.31 6.54 1.68
C ILE A 71 15.43 7.06 2.58
N ASP A 72 16.70 6.74 2.29
CA ASP A 72 17.83 7.26 3.07
C ASP A 72 17.89 8.80 3.00
N ALA A 73 17.63 9.39 1.83
CA ALA A 73 17.52 10.84 1.68
C ALA A 73 16.30 11.43 2.41
N ALA A 74 15.16 10.72 2.43
CA ALA A 74 13.96 11.14 3.14
C ALA A 74 14.13 11.12 4.65
N LEU A 75 14.87 10.14 5.17
CA LEU A 75 15.08 9.95 6.61
C LEU A 75 16.24 10.77 7.18
N LYS A 76 17.05 11.41 6.33
CA LYS A 76 18.27 12.13 6.71
C LYS A 76 18.08 13.13 7.87
N ASP A 77 16.97 13.84 7.88
CA ASP A 77 16.67 14.88 8.88
C ASP A 77 15.78 14.38 10.03
N GLY A 78 15.59 13.05 10.16
CA GLY A 78 14.84 12.41 11.23
C GLY A 78 13.34 12.72 11.25
N PRO A 79 12.60 12.55 10.13
CA PRO A 79 11.17 12.81 10.10
C PRO A 79 10.42 11.80 11.01
N SER A 80 9.60 12.32 11.93
CA SER A 80 8.73 11.53 12.79
C SER A 80 7.26 11.80 12.48
N GLY A 81 6.41 10.78 12.67
CA GLY A 81 4.97 10.87 12.50
C GLY A 81 4.51 10.99 11.04
N LYS A 82 5.36 10.58 10.10
CA LYS A 82 5.05 10.56 8.66
C LYS A 82 4.61 9.17 8.23
N LEU A 83 3.84 9.08 7.15
CA LEU A 83 3.46 7.80 6.53
C LEU A 83 4.12 7.66 5.16
N PHE A 84 5.05 6.71 5.04
CA PHE A 84 5.69 6.35 3.78
C PHE A 84 4.94 5.21 3.09
N VAL A 85 4.62 5.41 1.81
CA VAL A 85 3.89 4.45 0.99
C VAL A 85 4.72 4.12 -0.24
N ASP A 86 5.29 2.91 -0.30
CA ASP A 86 6.12 2.52 -1.44
C ASP A 86 5.33 1.75 -2.50
N CYS A 87 5.19 2.36 -3.68
CA CYS A 87 4.55 1.77 -4.84
C CYS A 87 5.54 1.21 -5.88
N SER A 88 6.80 1.05 -5.50
CA SER A 88 7.83 0.47 -6.35
C SER A 88 7.72 -1.05 -6.35
N THR A 89 8.15 -1.69 -7.45
CA THR A 89 8.25 -3.15 -7.52
C THR A 89 9.68 -3.54 -7.22
N VAL A 90 9.95 -3.92 -5.96
CA VAL A 90 11.29 -4.25 -5.45
C VAL A 90 11.28 -5.59 -4.74
N HIS A 91 12.46 -6.09 -4.35
CA HIS A 91 12.57 -7.38 -3.67
C HIS A 91 11.85 -7.35 -2.29
N PRO A 92 11.19 -8.44 -1.86
CA PRO A 92 10.54 -8.50 -0.54
C PRO A 92 11.47 -8.17 0.65
N ASP A 93 12.74 -8.60 0.57
CA ASP A 93 13.73 -8.28 1.59
C ASP A 93 14.06 -6.78 1.63
N THR A 94 14.08 -6.11 0.48
CA THR A 94 14.24 -4.65 0.39
C THR A 94 13.07 -3.98 1.09
N THR A 95 11.83 -4.35 0.78
CA THR A 95 10.63 -3.83 1.45
C THR A 95 10.71 -4.00 2.97
N THR A 96 11.09 -5.18 3.44
CA THR A 96 11.23 -5.48 4.88
C THR A 96 12.32 -4.62 5.54
N ALA A 97 13.44 -4.38 4.85
CA ALA A 97 14.50 -3.51 5.35
C ALA A 97 14.07 -2.03 5.40
N LEU A 98 13.33 -1.56 4.38
CA LEU A 98 12.80 -0.20 4.34
C LEU A 98 11.78 0.04 5.46
N GLU A 99 10.87 -0.90 5.69
CA GLU A 99 9.92 -0.84 6.81
C GLU A 99 10.67 -0.64 8.14
N LYS A 100 11.67 -1.48 8.41
CA LYS A 100 12.47 -1.39 9.64
C LYS A 100 13.17 -0.03 9.77
N LYS A 101 13.76 0.48 8.70
CA LYS A 101 14.43 1.81 8.68
C LYS A 101 13.44 2.94 8.99
N VAL A 102 12.29 2.95 8.33
CA VAL A 102 11.25 3.99 8.47
C VAL A 102 10.64 3.96 9.88
N VAL A 103 10.32 2.77 10.40
CA VAL A 103 9.77 2.59 11.75
C VAL A 103 10.78 3.00 12.82
N ALA A 104 12.07 2.67 12.65
CA ALA A 104 13.12 3.10 13.55
C ALA A 104 13.30 4.64 13.60
N ALA A 105 12.94 5.35 12.52
CA ALA A 105 12.92 6.81 12.48
C ALA A 105 11.64 7.42 13.09
N GLY A 106 10.73 6.60 13.64
CA GLY A 106 9.49 7.07 14.26
C GLY A 106 8.39 7.44 13.26
N SER A 107 8.40 6.82 12.08
CA SER A 107 7.40 7.00 11.02
C SER A 107 6.72 5.67 10.67
N GLU A 108 5.61 5.72 9.96
CA GLU A 108 4.82 4.56 9.51
C GLU A 108 5.21 4.16 8.08
N PHE A 109 5.11 2.87 7.76
CA PHE A 109 5.41 2.35 6.42
C PHE A 109 4.28 1.44 5.91
N VAL A 110 3.92 1.61 4.64
CA VAL A 110 2.99 0.75 3.90
C VAL A 110 3.63 0.39 2.57
N ALA A 111 3.82 -0.90 2.32
CA ALA A 111 4.12 -1.39 0.99
C ALA A 111 2.84 -1.33 0.15
N CYS A 112 2.92 -0.75 -1.03
CA CYS A 112 1.82 -0.56 -1.96
C CYS A 112 2.20 -0.88 -3.42
N PRO A 113 2.84 -2.02 -3.75
CA PRO A 113 3.16 -2.32 -5.14
C PRO A 113 1.88 -2.31 -5.99
N VAL A 114 2.01 -1.81 -7.22
CA VAL A 114 0.88 -1.59 -8.13
C VAL A 114 1.01 -2.43 -9.39
N PHE A 115 -0.09 -3.02 -9.83
CA PHE A 115 -0.17 -3.76 -11.09
C PHE A 115 -0.92 -2.98 -12.15
N GLY A 116 -0.37 -2.96 -13.36
CA GLY A 116 -0.96 -2.34 -14.54
C GLY A 116 0.08 -1.70 -15.45
N ALA A 117 -0.25 -1.59 -16.74
CA ALA A 117 0.59 -0.86 -17.70
C ALA A 117 0.51 0.66 -17.45
N PRO A 118 1.45 1.46 -17.98
CA PRO A 118 1.42 2.93 -17.84
C PRO A 118 0.08 3.59 -18.20
N ALA A 119 -0.59 3.13 -19.27
CA ALA A 119 -1.92 3.65 -19.65
C ALA A 119 -3.01 3.39 -18.59
N MET A 120 -2.86 2.33 -17.79
CA MET A 120 -3.74 2.05 -16.65
C MET A 120 -3.44 3.01 -15.49
N ALA A 121 -2.18 3.39 -15.28
CA ALA A 121 -1.84 4.45 -14.33
C ALA A 121 -2.45 5.79 -14.75
N ASP A 122 -2.41 6.11 -16.05
CA ASP A 122 -2.96 7.38 -16.56
C ASP A 122 -4.48 7.47 -16.41
N SER A 123 -5.19 6.34 -16.50
CA SER A 123 -6.65 6.25 -16.34
C SER A 123 -7.10 6.02 -14.89
N GLY A 124 -6.18 5.80 -13.94
CA GLY A 124 -6.52 5.51 -12.54
C GLY A 124 -7.07 4.08 -12.33
N MET A 125 -6.61 3.13 -13.14
CA MET A 125 -7.13 1.77 -13.24
C MET A 125 -6.16 0.70 -12.72
N LEU A 126 -5.12 1.09 -11.99
CA LEU A 126 -4.18 0.16 -11.35
C LEU A 126 -4.87 -0.76 -10.35
N VAL A 127 -4.20 -1.86 -10.02
CA VAL A 127 -4.54 -2.69 -8.86
C VAL A 127 -3.48 -2.45 -7.79
N CYS A 128 -3.88 -1.97 -6.62
CA CYS A 128 -2.98 -1.65 -5.51
C CYS A 128 -2.93 -2.81 -4.51
N VAL A 129 -1.74 -3.20 -4.05
CA VAL A 129 -1.58 -4.21 -3.01
C VAL A 129 -1.12 -3.53 -1.73
N LEU A 130 -1.98 -3.35 -0.74
CA LEU A 130 -1.63 -2.64 0.49
C LEU A 130 -1.22 -3.62 1.58
N ALA A 131 0.00 -3.48 2.08
CA ALA A 131 0.54 -4.27 3.19
C ALA A 131 1.25 -3.37 4.21
N GLY A 132 0.88 -3.51 5.48
CA GLY A 132 1.38 -2.70 6.59
C GLY A 132 0.39 -2.72 7.77
N PRO A 133 0.64 -1.97 8.86
CA PRO A 133 -0.29 -1.89 9.98
C PRO A 133 -1.68 -1.45 9.52
N LYS A 134 -2.74 -2.05 10.09
CA LYS A 134 -4.14 -1.81 9.69
C LYS A 134 -4.48 -0.32 9.68
N GLU A 135 -4.12 0.40 10.73
CA GLU A 135 -4.37 1.85 10.85
C GLU A 135 -3.67 2.67 9.77
N SER A 136 -2.41 2.34 9.47
CA SER A 136 -1.64 2.98 8.39
C SER A 136 -2.27 2.69 7.03
N VAL A 137 -2.68 1.46 6.76
CA VAL A 137 -3.37 1.06 5.52
C VAL A 137 -4.70 1.81 5.35
N GLU A 138 -5.49 1.98 6.41
CA GLU A 138 -6.73 2.77 6.35
C GLU A 138 -6.47 4.23 5.94
N LYS A 139 -5.36 4.84 6.38
CA LYS A 139 -4.96 6.20 5.96
C LYS A 139 -4.62 6.28 4.46
N VAL A 140 -4.11 5.20 3.86
CA VAL A 140 -3.73 5.15 2.45
C VAL A 140 -4.93 4.91 1.53
N LYS A 141 -5.94 4.15 2.00
CA LYS A 141 -7.10 3.74 1.18
C LYS A 141 -7.80 4.87 0.41
N PRO A 142 -8.05 6.07 0.99
CA PRO A 142 -8.68 7.18 0.27
C PRO A 142 -7.97 7.59 -1.03
N TYR A 143 -6.68 7.31 -1.16
CA TYR A 143 -5.86 7.67 -2.32
C TYR A 143 -5.67 6.53 -3.32
N THR A 144 -6.29 5.38 -3.09
CA THR A 144 -6.09 4.16 -3.89
C THR A 144 -7.28 3.85 -4.79
N LYS A 145 -8.22 3.03 -4.32
CA LYS A 145 -9.41 2.61 -5.06
C LYS A 145 -10.28 3.82 -5.42
N GLY A 146 -10.59 3.98 -6.71
CA GLY A 146 -11.31 5.12 -7.27
C GLY A 146 -10.43 6.33 -7.59
N VAL A 147 -9.16 6.31 -7.20
CA VAL A 147 -8.19 7.40 -7.41
C VAL A 147 -7.08 6.92 -8.36
N ILE A 148 -5.99 6.36 -7.83
CA ILE A 148 -4.89 5.83 -8.66
C ILE A 148 -5.19 4.42 -9.20
N GLY A 149 -6.15 3.71 -8.60
CA GLY A 149 -6.46 2.33 -8.93
C GLY A 149 -7.96 2.01 -8.94
N ARG A 150 -8.34 0.93 -9.61
CA ARG A 150 -9.71 0.40 -9.64
C ARG A 150 -10.02 -0.55 -8.48
N ALA A 151 -9.00 -1.13 -7.88
CA ALA A 151 -9.14 -2.13 -6.82
C ALA A 151 -7.93 -2.15 -5.89
N ASN A 152 -8.18 -2.51 -4.64
CA ASN A 152 -7.15 -2.88 -3.69
C ASN A 152 -7.21 -4.40 -3.50
N ILE A 153 -6.06 -5.07 -3.48
CA ILE A 153 -5.96 -6.47 -3.10
C ILE A 153 -5.98 -6.56 -1.58
N ASP A 154 -6.93 -7.34 -1.08
CA ASP A 154 -6.99 -7.82 0.30
C ASP A 154 -6.73 -9.34 0.21
N PHE A 155 -5.56 -9.77 0.66
CA PHE A 155 -5.14 -11.16 0.52
C PHE A 155 -6.02 -12.13 1.30
N VAL A 156 -6.54 -11.68 2.45
CA VAL A 156 -7.48 -12.49 3.24
C VAL A 156 -8.78 -12.66 2.46
N ASP A 157 -9.29 -11.61 1.84
CA ASP A 157 -10.50 -11.71 1.01
C ASP A 157 -10.34 -12.64 -0.20
N LEU A 158 -9.17 -12.63 -0.84
CA LEU A 158 -8.88 -13.55 -1.95
C LEU A 158 -8.86 -15.01 -1.45
N ALA A 159 -8.12 -15.29 -0.38
CA ALA A 159 -8.08 -16.63 0.22
C ALA A 159 -9.48 -17.12 0.60
N ARG A 160 -10.28 -16.25 1.21
CA ARG A 160 -11.67 -16.56 1.59
C ARG A 160 -12.60 -16.73 0.38
N LYS A 161 -12.41 -15.96 -0.70
CA LYS A 161 -13.18 -16.13 -1.95
C LYS A 161 -12.91 -17.50 -2.55
N ASP A 162 -11.65 -17.91 -2.61
CA ASP A 162 -11.25 -19.19 -3.20
C ASP A 162 -11.70 -20.36 -2.31
N ALA A 163 -11.62 -20.21 -0.98
CA ALA A 163 -12.20 -21.16 -0.03
C ALA A 163 -13.71 -21.37 -0.26
N ARG A 164 -14.48 -20.27 -0.41
CA ARG A 164 -15.92 -20.34 -0.72
C ARG A 164 -16.20 -21.02 -2.06
N HIS A 165 -15.38 -20.77 -3.08
CA HIS A 165 -15.54 -21.44 -4.37
C HIS A 165 -15.28 -22.95 -4.27
N ALA A 166 -14.22 -23.35 -3.57
CA ALA A 166 -13.92 -24.76 -3.31
C ALA A 166 -15.04 -25.46 -2.53
N MET A 167 -15.60 -24.81 -1.49
CA MET A 167 -16.74 -25.33 -0.73
C MET A 167 -17.99 -25.51 -1.61
N ALA A 168 -18.29 -24.55 -2.49
CA ALA A 168 -19.43 -24.65 -3.41
C ALA A 168 -19.28 -25.81 -4.41
N LEU A 169 -18.06 -26.05 -4.93
CA LEU A 169 -17.78 -27.21 -5.79
C LEU A 169 -17.93 -28.53 -5.04
N ALA A 170 -17.45 -28.59 -3.79
CA ALA A 170 -17.60 -29.76 -2.93
C ALA A 170 -19.07 -30.09 -2.66
N GLU A 171 -19.87 -29.06 -2.34
CA GLU A 171 -21.31 -29.19 -2.12
C GLU A 171 -22.02 -29.72 -3.37
N ALA A 172 -21.71 -29.16 -4.55
CA ALA A 172 -22.26 -29.63 -5.83
C ALA A 172 -21.89 -31.10 -6.14
N ALA A 173 -20.75 -31.57 -5.62
CA ALA A 173 -20.31 -32.95 -5.73
C ALA A 173 -20.84 -33.86 -4.60
N GLY A 174 -21.69 -33.36 -3.70
CA GLY A 174 -22.26 -34.11 -2.58
C GLY A 174 -21.25 -34.42 -1.46
N THR A 175 -20.19 -33.62 -1.34
CA THR A 175 -19.16 -33.77 -0.30
C THR A 175 -18.91 -32.45 0.45
N ARG A 176 -18.03 -32.46 1.45
CA ARG A 176 -17.64 -31.29 2.25
C ARG A 176 -16.13 -31.25 2.45
N LEU A 177 -15.58 -30.04 2.44
CA LEU A 177 -14.17 -29.76 2.73
C LEU A 177 -14.06 -29.13 4.13
N LYS A 178 -14.15 -29.97 5.17
CA LYS A 178 -14.18 -29.51 6.57
C LYS A 178 -12.95 -28.71 6.98
N ASP A 179 -11.79 -29.07 6.44
CA ASP A 179 -10.53 -28.34 6.59
C ASP A 179 -10.63 -26.92 6.03
N VAL A 180 -11.20 -26.76 4.83
CA VAL A 180 -11.42 -25.46 4.19
C VAL A 180 -12.45 -24.62 4.92
N GLU A 181 -13.53 -25.23 5.43
CA GLU A 181 -14.54 -24.56 6.26
C GLU A 181 -13.90 -23.96 7.53
N VAL A 182 -13.09 -24.75 8.24
CA VAL A 182 -12.36 -24.30 9.43
C VAL A 182 -11.35 -23.20 9.08
N ALA A 183 -10.64 -23.34 7.97
CA ALA A 183 -9.71 -22.31 7.50
C ALA A 183 -10.42 -20.99 7.17
N ASP A 184 -11.57 -21.00 6.47
CA ASP A 184 -12.33 -19.77 6.16
C ASP A 184 -12.84 -19.07 7.44
N ALA A 185 -13.29 -19.85 8.43
CA ALA A 185 -13.74 -19.33 9.72
C ALA A 185 -12.62 -18.60 10.47
N HIS A 186 -11.42 -19.18 10.53
CA HIS A 186 -10.28 -18.51 11.14
C HIS A 186 -9.78 -17.33 10.30
N LEU A 187 -9.77 -17.42 8.98
CA LEU A 187 -9.42 -16.29 8.10
C LEU A 187 -10.37 -15.10 8.31
N ALA A 188 -11.65 -15.34 8.61
CA ALA A 188 -12.58 -14.27 8.97
C ALA A 188 -12.13 -13.52 10.25
N GLN A 189 -11.68 -14.24 11.27
CA GLN A 189 -11.14 -13.65 12.50
C GLN A 189 -9.80 -12.93 12.26
N VAL A 190 -8.93 -13.51 11.42
CA VAL A 190 -7.69 -12.86 10.98
C VAL A 190 -8.01 -11.53 10.31
N LYS A 191 -9.01 -11.49 9.43
CA LYS A 191 -9.43 -10.26 8.76
C LYS A 191 -9.91 -9.20 9.75
N GLU A 192 -10.73 -9.61 10.72
CA GLU A 192 -11.24 -8.70 11.75
C GLU A 192 -10.07 -8.04 12.52
N HIS A 193 -9.08 -8.84 12.88
CA HIS A 193 -7.94 -8.40 13.67
C HIS A 193 -6.87 -7.64 12.85
N LYS A 194 -6.37 -8.22 11.75
CA LYS A 194 -5.26 -7.68 10.93
C LYS A 194 -5.66 -6.94 9.66
N GLY A 195 -6.93 -7.03 9.23
CA GLY A 195 -7.36 -6.47 7.95
C GLY A 195 -6.60 -7.08 6.76
N ALA A 196 -6.20 -6.23 5.81
CA ALA A 196 -5.51 -6.65 4.58
C ALA A 196 -4.09 -7.19 4.80
N ALA A 197 -3.50 -6.96 5.98
CA ALA A 197 -2.18 -7.47 6.36
C ALA A 197 -2.22 -8.90 6.93
N GLY A 198 -3.39 -9.52 7.00
CA GLY A 198 -3.53 -10.91 7.37
C GLY A 198 -3.09 -11.86 6.24
N ASP A 199 -2.59 -13.03 6.63
CA ASP A 199 -2.29 -14.14 5.73
C ASP A 199 -2.78 -15.46 6.33
N ILE A 200 -2.50 -16.58 5.65
CA ILE A 200 -2.91 -17.91 6.12
C ILE A 200 -2.16 -18.35 7.38
N ALA A 201 -0.93 -17.89 7.60
CA ALA A 201 -0.16 -18.23 8.81
C ALA A 201 -0.76 -17.56 10.05
N ALA A 202 -1.42 -16.41 9.88
CA ALA A 202 -2.11 -15.69 10.94
C ALA A 202 -3.32 -16.44 11.52
N ILE A 203 -3.80 -17.52 10.89
CA ILE A 203 -4.82 -18.43 11.46
C ILE A 203 -4.40 -18.93 12.84
N TYR A 204 -3.10 -19.15 13.06
CA TYR A 204 -2.59 -19.55 14.37
C TYR A 204 -2.94 -18.53 15.48
N GLY A 205 -2.87 -17.23 15.17
CA GLY A 205 -3.28 -16.16 16.09
C GLY A 205 -4.78 -16.15 16.39
N ALA A 206 -5.61 -16.50 15.40
CA ALA A 206 -7.05 -16.65 15.60
C ALA A 206 -7.35 -17.80 16.58
N VAL A 207 -6.73 -18.96 16.37
CA VAL A 207 -6.86 -20.13 17.26
C VAL A 207 -6.38 -19.81 18.69
N ARG A 208 -5.29 -19.04 18.84
CA ARG A 208 -4.85 -18.56 20.16
C ARG A 208 -5.91 -17.74 20.87
N LYS A 209 -6.57 -16.83 20.14
CA LYS A 209 -7.66 -16.00 20.68
C LYS A 209 -8.84 -16.85 21.17
N GLU A 210 -9.24 -17.87 20.41
CA GLU A 210 -10.27 -18.81 20.83
C GLU A 210 -9.92 -19.55 22.12
N ALA A 211 -8.62 -19.83 22.32
CA ALA A 211 -8.09 -20.41 23.55
C ALA A 211 -7.91 -19.40 24.71
N GLY A 212 -8.39 -18.16 24.57
CA GLY A 212 -8.27 -17.12 25.59
C GLY A 212 -6.90 -16.46 25.69
N LEU A 213 -6.01 -16.68 24.71
CA LEU A 213 -4.69 -16.07 24.62
C LEU A 213 -4.71 -14.80 23.77
N LYS A 214 -3.60 -14.05 23.80
CA LYS A 214 -3.37 -12.95 22.83
C LYS A 214 -3.20 -13.51 21.42
N PHE A 215 -3.62 -12.73 20.43
CA PHE A 215 -3.48 -13.09 19.02
C PHE A 215 -2.01 -13.19 18.63
N GLU A 216 -1.19 -12.27 19.15
CA GLU A 216 0.25 -12.27 19.04
C GLU A 216 0.89 -13.31 19.98
N ASN A 217 2.10 -13.73 19.64
CA ASN A 217 2.92 -14.61 20.47
C ASN A 217 3.44 -13.94 21.73
#